data_AF-A0A494VY71-F1
#
_entry.id   AF-A0A494VY71-F1
#
_cell.length_a   1.000
_cell.length_b   1.000
_cell.length_c   1.000
_cell.angle_alpha   90.00
_cell.angle_beta   90.00
_cell.angle_gamma   90.00
#
_symmetry.space_group_name_H-M   'P 1'
#
loop_
_entity.id
_entity.type
_entity.pdbx_description
1 polymer ?
#
loop_
_entity_poly.entity_id
_entity_poly.type
_entity_poly.pdbx_seq_one_letter_code
_entity_poly.pdbx_strand_id
1 'polypeptide(L)'
;MKKQLLWAALLMAAVFTSCSKNELKPEVTTTGKDKLKTNTTQPTYHYADLLLQPRQAGENFDTYKGVWSGAEVKMIGTPTWYQAGYPTLTNGIPGLNASYGVYSNGNMISSSVAAGQDFIILSIGTIALPDLQAFQKDVDSYMKARDNYEKLGGQTQVPLASDYIKDSYTSGMGGYITVTGKLIRVTTGSHWALASVDYPTPTATAPASPKFVGAVPDPNDNTIVYDVYGTNGNITITKIFKNGTEQGMAGGFSSGTYTFVGGNIYHVSVTVYRANGTSFTFNGNLDIS
;
A
#
# COMPACT_ATOMS: atom_id res chain seq x y z
N MET A 1 -8.10 -19.28 -49.34
CA MET A 1 -7.90 -18.90 -47.93
C MET A 1 -6.50 -19.23 -47.37
N LYS A 2 -5.84 -20.33 -47.80
CA LYS A 2 -4.48 -20.70 -47.31
C LYS A 2 -3.35 -19.72 -47.67
N LYS A 3 -3.45 -18.97 -48.78
CA LYS A 3 -2.40 -18.03 -49.20
C LYS A 3 -2.39 -16.73 -48.39
N GLN A 4 -3.53 -16.27 -47.87
CA GLN A 4 -3.60 -15.01 -47.10
C GLN A 4 -3.00 -15.12 -45.70
N LEU A 5 -3.08 -16.30 -45.07
CA LEU A 5 -2.42 -16.59 -43.78
C LEU A 5 -0.89 -16.61 -43.87
N LEU A 6 -0.34 -17.08 -45.01
CA LEU A 6 1.10 -17.11 -45.24
C LEU A 6 1.70 -15.70 -45.41
N TRP A 7 0.95 -14.79 -46.04
CA TRP A 7 1.35 -13.39 -46.20
C TRP A 7 1.27 -12.60 -44.88
N ALA A 8 0.27 -12.90 -44.03
CA ALA A 8 0.17 -12.28 -42.70
C ALA A 8 1.32 -12.69 -41.76
N ALA A 9 1.79 -13.94 -41.85
CA ALA A 9 2.93 -14.43 -41.07
C ALA A 9 4.28 -13.80 -41.51
N LEU A 10 4.47 -13.57 -42.82
CA LEU A 10 5.69 -12.96 -43.34
C LEU A 10 5.83 -11.48 -42.96
N LEU A 11 4.70 -10.75 -42.91
CA LEU A 11 4.65 -9.35 -42.50
C LEU A 11 4.94 -9.16 -41.00
N MET A 12 4.57 -10.12 -40.14
CA MET A 12 4.92 -10.04 -38.72
C MET A 12 6.41 -10.28 -38.44
N ALA A 13 7.09 -11.10 -39.24
CA ALA A 13 8.54 -11.33 -39.08
C ALA A 13 9.40 -10.11 -39.47
N ALA A 14 8.92 -9.27 -40.39
CA ALA A 14 9.65 -8.06 -40.84
C ALA A 14 9.60 -6.89 -39.83
N VAL A 15 8.67 -6.90 -38.87
CA VAL A 15 8.53 -5.82 -37.88
C VAL A 15 9.43 -6.03 -36.65
N PHE A 16 9.92 -7.26 -36.41
CA PHE A 16 10.81 -7.55 -35.27
C PHE A 16 12.31 -7.38 -35.56
N THR A 17 12.72 -7.07 -36.78
CA THR A 17 14.14 -6.86 -37.15
C THR A 17 14.55 -5.38 -37.25
N SER A 18 13.63 -4.42 -37.10
CA SER A 18 13.94 -2.98 -37.23
C SER A 18 14.33 -2.27 -35.93
N CYS A 19 14.61 -3.00 -34.85
CA CYS A 19 15.12 -2.45 -33.59
C CYS A 19 16.55 -2.93 -33.27
N SER A 20 17.45 -2.93 -34.25
CA SER A 20 18.90 -2.89 -33.97
C SER A 20 19.41 -1.47 -34.21
N LYS A 21 19.17 -0.58 -33.24
CA LYS A 21 19.74 0.77 -33.28
C LYS A 21 21.19 0.70 -32.79
N ASN A 22 22.08 0.99 -33.74
CA ASN A 22 23.52 1.20 -33.64
C ASN A 22 24.06 1.54 -32.25
N GLU A 23 25.05 0.76 -31.83
CA GLU A 23 26.04 1.13 -30.83
C GLU A 23 26.83 2.36 -31.30
N LEU A 24 26.46 3.54 -30.81
CA LEU A 24 27.33 4.71 -30.82
C LEU A 24 28.07 4.74 -29.48
N LYS A 25 29.39 4.51 -29.54
CA LYS A 25 30.31 4.66 -28.41
C LYS A 25 30.13 6.05 -27.78
N PRO A 26 30.00 6.19 -26.45
CA PRO A 26 30.02 7.49 -25.82
C PRO A 26 31.46 8.02 -25.77
N GLU A 27 31.63 9.22 -26.32
CA GLU A 27 32.83 10.03 -26.25
C GLU A 27 33.11 10.37 -24.77
N VAL A 28 34.31 10.03 -24.28
CA VAL A 28 34.72 10.31 -22.91
C VAL A 28 35.14 11.78 -22.83
N THR A 29 34.23 12.65 -22.39
CA THR A 29 34.56 14.02 -21.99
C THR A 29 34.89 14.01 -20.49
N THR A 30 36.18 13.96 -20.14
CA THR A 30 36.65 14.17 -18.78
C THR A 30 36.50 15.66 -18.42
N THR A 31 35.49 15.98 -17.62
CA THR A 31 35.42 17.28 -16.94
C THR A 31 35.12 17.10 -15.47
N GLY A 32 36.01 17.67 -14.64
CA GLY A 32 35.67 18.29 -13.37
C GLY A 32 35.47 17.36 -12.17
N LYS A 33 36.11 17.72 -11.06
CA LYS A 33 35.95 17.13 -9.73
C LYS A 33 34.50 17.24 -9.23
N ASP A 34 33.64 16.31 -9.63
CA ASP A 34 32.32 16.16 -9.04
C ASP A 34 32.27 14.92 -8.16
N LYS A 35 31.78 15.14 -6.94
CA LYS A 35 31.56 14.15 -5.88
C LYS A 35 31.00 12.88 -6.50
N LEU A 36 31.70 11.76 -6.31
CA LEU A 36 31.19 10.42 -6.60
C LEU A 36 29.78 10.32 -6.00
N LYS A 37 28.75 10.46 -6.84
CA LYS A 37 27.39 10.07 -6.49
C LYS A 37 27.49 8.57 -6.26
N THR A 38 27.40 8.16 -5.00
CA THR A 38 27.12 6.79 -4.65
C THR A 38 25.89 6.39 -5.46
N ASN A 39 26.08 5.47 -6.41
CA ASN A 39 24.99 4.71 -6.99
C ASN A 39 24.43 3.84 -5.86
N THR A 40 23.68 4.45 -4.94
CA THR A 40 22.60 3.72 -4.29
C THR A 40 21.69 3.38 -5.45
N THR A 41 21.66 2.11 -5.85
CA THR A 41 20.53 1.55 -6.56
C THR A 41 19.32 1.88 -5.71
N GLN A 42 18.68 3.04 -5.97
CA GLN A 42 17.35 3.27 -5.46
C GLN A 42 16.57 2.09 -6.00
N PRO A 43 15.92 1.30 -5.14
CA PRO A 43 15.00 0.31 -5.64
C PRO A 43 14.01 1.10 -6.49
N THR A 44 13.91 0.77 -7.77
CA THR A 44 12.94 1.38 -8.67
C THR A 44 11.58 0.85 -8.24
N TYR A 45 11.07 1.38 -7.14
CA TYR A 45 9.77 1.01 -6.64
C TYR A 45 8.75 1.53 -7.65
N HIS A 46 8.06 0.61 -8.32
CA HIS A 46 6.99 0.96 -9.22
C HIS A 46 5.72 1.20 -8.40
N TYR A 47 5.16 2.39 -8.55
CA TYR A 47 3.84 2.73 -8.03
C TYR A 47 2.95 3.21 -9.17
N ALA A 48 1.65 2.99 -9.03
CA ALA A 48 0.62 3.53 -9.92
C ALA A 48 -0.15 4.62 -9.18
N ASP A 49 -0.08 5.84 -9.72
CA ASP A 49 -0.86 6.98 -9.23
C ASP A 49 -2.37 6.72 -9.33
N LEU A 50 -3.09 7.10 -8.29
CA LEU A 50 -4.54 7.13 -8.27
C LEU A 50 -5.00 8.57 -8.47
N LEU A 51 -5.27 8.94 -9.71
CA LEU A 51 -5.58 10.30 -10.11
C LEU A 51 -6.98 10.73 -9.63
N LEU A 52 -7.05 11.91 -9.01
CA LEU A 52 -8.32 12.54 -8.64
C LEU A 52 -9.16 12.78 -9.90
N GLN A 53 -10.40 12.30 -9.87
CA GLN A 53 -11.38 12.48 -10.92
C GLN A 53 -12.21 13.75 -10.67
N PRO A 54 -12.60 14.49 -11.72
CA PRO A 54 -13.57 15.57 -11.57
C PRO A 54 -14.87 15.06 -10.95
N ARG A 55 -15.35 15.75 -9.91
CA ARG A 55 -16.63 15.43 -9.27
C ARG A 55 -17.79 15.64 -10.25
N GLN A 56 -18.73 14.70 -10.27
CA GLN A 56 -20.00 14.90 -10.99
C GLN A 56 -20.91 15.84 -10.20
N ALA A 57 -21.89 16.44 -10.88
CA ALA A 57 -22.87 17.30 -10.23
C ALA A 57 -23.63 16.51 -9.15
N GLY A 58 -23.61 17.00 -7.91
CA GLY A 58 -24.24 16.36 -6.76
C GLY A 58 -23.35 15.41 -5.96
N GLU A 59 -22.11 15.13 -6.40
CA GLU A 59 -21.15 14.35 -5.60
C GLU A 59 -20.43 15.24 -4.58
N ASN A 60 -20.45 14.82 -3.31
CA ASN A 60 -19.75 15.47 -2.19
C ASN A 60 -18.51 14.70 -1.71
N PHE A 61 -18.10 13.67 -2.45
CA PHE A 61 -16.95 12.82 -2.15
C PHE A 61 -15.90 12.91 -3.27
N ASP A 62 -14.65 12.65 -2.91
CA ASP A 62 -13.56 12.52 -3.89
C ASP A 62 -13.53 11.10 -4.46
N THR A 63 -13.17 11.01 -5.74
CA THR A 63 -12.94 9.74 -6.43
C THR A 63 -11.54 9.75 -7.00
N TYR A 64 -10.74 8.74 -6.69
CA TYR A 64 -9.40 8.53 -7.24
C TYR A 64 -9.41 7.28 -8.12
N LYS A 65 -8.71 7.32 -9.26
CA LYS A 65 -8.69 6.22 -10.23
C LYS A 65 -7.29 6.00 -10.79
N GLY A 66 -6.89 4.74 -10.87
CA GLY A 66 -5.62 4.34 -11.50
C GLY A 66 -5.68 2.91 -12.02
N VAL A 67 -4.60 2.48 -12.69
CA VAL A 67 -4.46 1.12 -13.21
C VAL A 67 -3.36 0.41 -12.43
N TRP A 68 -3.70 -0.68 -11.75
CA TRP A 68 -2.75 -1.52 -11.03
C TRP A 68 -2.81 -2.94 -11.56
N SER A 69 -1.66 -3.47 -11.99
CA SER A 69 -1.54 -4.82 -12.58
C SER A 69 -2.50 -5.09 -13.74
N GLY A 70 -2.83 -4.06 -14.52
CA GLY A 70 -3.74 -4.16 -15.67
C GLY A 70 -5.23 -4.09 -15.30
N ALA A 71 -5.58 -3.99 -14.02
CA ALA A 71 -6.94 -3.77 -13.55
C ALA A 71 -7.15 -2.29 -13.17
N GLU A 72 -8.30 -1.75 -13.54
CA GLU A 72 -8.72 -0.42 -13.08
C GLU A 72 -9.17 -0.49 -11.63
N VAL A 73 -8.55 0.35 -10.80
CA VAL A 73 -8.89 0.52 -9.38
C VAL A 73 -9.47 1.91 -9.19
N LYS A 74 -10.67 1.97 -8.61
CA LYS A 74 -11.37 3.18 -8.20
C LYS A 74 -11.45 3.21 -6.69
N MET A 75 -10.98 4.30 -6.08
CA MET A 75 -11.15 4.60 -4.66
C MET A 75 -12.11 5.76 -4.50
N ILE A 76 -13.11 5.61 -3.63
CA ILE A 76 -14.14 6.62 -3.38
C ILE A 76 -14.08 7.01 -1.91
N GLY A 77 -13.85 8.29 -1.59
CA GLY A 77 -13.71 8.79 -0.22
C GLY A 77 -12.32 9.35 0.07
N THR A 78 -12.09 9.70 1.34
CA THR A 78 -10.87 10.39 1.82
C THR A 78 -10.29 9.55 2.95
N PRO A 79 -8.98 9.24 2.98
CA PRO A 79 -8.44 8.32 3.95
C PRO A 79 -8.37 9.02 5.30
N THR A 80 -8.42 8.25 6.36
CA THR A 80 -7.95 8.72 7.65
C THR A 80 -6.43 8.59 7.69
N TRP A 81 -5.74 9.58 8.23
CA TRP A 81 -4.28 9.59 8.25
C TRP A 81 -3.78 9.14 9.63
N TYR A 82 -2.95 8.09 9.68
CA TYR A 82 -2.34 7.66 10.93
C TYR A 82 -1.08 8.49 11.23
N GLN A 83 -1.30 9.75 11.60
CA GLN A 83 -0.22 10.70 11.88
C GLN A 83 0.47 10.43 13.22
N ALA A 84 -0.24 9.84 14.19
CA ALA A 84 0.30 9.57 15.53
C ALA A 84 1.48 8.59 15.52
N GLY A 85 1.44 7.55 14.69
CA GLY A 85 2.57 6.63 14.51
C GLY A 85 3.69 7.18 13.63
N TYR A 86 3.44 8.27 12.90
CA TYR A 86 4.29 8.78 11.83
C TYR A 86 4.37 10.31 11.84
N PRO A 87 4.81 10.93 12.95
CA PRO A 87 4.74 12.38 13.14
C PRO A 87 5.67 13.16 12.21
N THR A 88 6.75 12.53 11.72
CA THR A 88 7.69 13.14 10.76
C THR A 88 7.17 13.12 9.33
N LEU A 89 6.14 12.31 9.05
CA LEU A 89 5.45 12.36 7.77
C LEU A 89 4.39 13.46 7.85
N THR A 90 4.47 14.45 6.96
CA THR A 90 3.39 15.42 6.78
C THR A 90 2.12 14.64 6.40
N ASN A 91 1.22 14.38 7.35
CA ASN A 91 0.00 13.55 7.22
C ASN A 91 0.16 12.02 7.35
N GLY A 92 1.23 11.49 7.96
CA GLY A 92 1.30 10.04 8.30
C GLY A 92 1.25 9.05 7.13
N ILE A 93 0.89 7.79 7.41
CA ILE A 93 0.45 6.81 6.39
C ILE A 93 -1.07 6.78 6.30
N PRO A 94 -1.66 6.44 5.13
CA PRO A 94 -3.08 6.14 5.03
C PRO A 94 -3.43 5.05 6.06
N GLY A 95 -4.41 5.33 6.90
CA GLY A 95 -4.79 4.52 8.05
C GLY A 95 -6.28 4.17 8.05
N LEU A 96 -6.58 3.03 8.67
CA LEU A 96 -7.90 2.43 8.71
C LEU A 96 -8.96 3.33 9.33
N ASN A 97 -10.07 3.49 8.59
CA ASN A 97 -11.42 3.48 9.17
C ASN A 97 -12.51 3.55 8.09
N ALA A 98 -12.45 2.66 7.09
CA ALA A 98 -13.50 2.53 6.05
C ALA A 98 -13.92 3.88 5.41
N SER A 99 -13.03 4.88 5.44
CA SER A 99 -13.29 6.24 5.00
C SER A 99 -13.21 6.36 3.48
N TYR A 100 -12.82 5.26 2.84
CA TYR A 100 -12.91 5.05 1.42
C TYR A 100 -13.45 3.65 1.09
N GLY A 101 -14.13 3.53 -0.04
CA GLY A 101 -14.48 2.26 -0.68
C GLY A 101 -13.59 1.99 -1.89
N VAL A 102 -13.26 0.73 -2.14
CA VAL A 102 -12.48 0.30 -3.31
C VAL A 102 -13.38 -0.47 -4.27
N TYR A 103 -13.35 -0.09 -5.54
CA TYR A 103 -14.17 -0.65 -6.60
C TYR A 103 -13.31 -0.94 -7.83
N SER A 104 -13.62 -2.02 -8.54
CA SER A 104 -13.18 -2.25 -9.92
C SER A 104 -14.37 -2.47 -10.82
N ASN A 105 -14.18 -2.23 -12.12
CA ASN A 105 -15.15 -2.62 -13.14
C ASN A 105 -15.22 -4.15 -13.36
N GLY A 106 -14.46 -4.95 -12.59
CA GLY A 106 -14.50 -6.41 -12.55
C GLY A 106 -14.76 -6.94 -11.14
N ASN A 107 -15.23 -8.18 -11.01
CA ASN A 107 -15.48 -8.82 -9.73
C ASN A 107 -14.14 -9.19 -9.06
N MET A 108 -14.04 -8.93 -7.75
CA MET A 108 -12.99 -9.33 -6.80
C MET A 108 -11.86 -8.33 -6.51
N ILE A 109 -12.21 -7.17 -5.95
CA ILE A 109 -11.31 -6.43 -5.05
C ILE A 109 -11.72 -6.68 -3.61
N SER A 110 -10.74 -6.95 -2.75
CA SER A 110 -10.89 -6.81 -1.30
C SER A 110 -9.84 -5.84 -0.77
N SER A 111 -10.17 -5.15 0.31
CA SER A 111 -9.23 -4.35 1.09
C SER A 111 -8.93 -5.08 2.40
N SER A 112 -7.67 -5.13 2.79
CA SER A 112 -7.25 -5.69 4.07
C SER A 112 -6.28 -4.75 4.75
N VAL A 113 -6.09 -4.97 6.05
CA VAL A 113 -5.21 -4.14 6.84
C VAL A 113 -4.33 -5.02 7.69
N ALA A 114 -3.03 -4.80 7.59
CA ALA A 114 -2.03 -5.47 8.41
C ALA A 114 -1.04 -4.44 8.95
N ALA A 115 -0.73 -4.52 10.24
CA ALA A 115 0.23 -3.64 10.91
C ALA A 115 0.00 -2.13 10.69
N GLY A 116 -1.26 -1.69 10.62
CA GLY A 116 -1.62 -0.28 10.40
C GLY A 116 -1.41 0.23 8.98
N GLN A 117 -1.22 -0.67 8.02
CA GLN A 117 -1.09 -0.36 6.59
C GLN A 117 -2.27 -0.96 5.82
N ASP A 118 -2.79 -0.20 4.87
CA ASP A 118 -3.86 -0.63 4.00
C ASP A 118 -3.32 -1.34 2.75
N PHE A 119 -3.92 -2.49 2.45
CA PHE A 119 -3.61 -3.32 1.29
C PHE A 119 -4.87 -3.50 0.43
N ILE A 120 -4.68 -3.47 -0.88
CA ILE A 120 -5.70 -3.78 -1.87
C ILE A 120 -5.32 -5.10 -2.53
N ILE A 121 -6.23 -6.06 -2.48
CA ILE A 121 -6.06 -7.38 -3.05
C ILE A 121 -6.97 -7.46 -4.27
N LEU A 122 -6.38 -7.72 -5.43
CA LEU A 122 -7.03 -7.85 -6.72
C LEU A 122 -6.96 -9.29 -7.18
N SER A 123 -8.09 -9.91 -7.48
CA SER A 123 -8.11 -11.18 -8.21
C SER A 123 -8.36 -10.90 -9.68
N ILE A 124 -7.35 -11.16 -10.50
CA ILE A 124 -7.36 -10.89 -11.94
C ILE A 124 -7.58 -12.20 -12.65
N GLY A 125 -8.65 -12.28 -13.45
CA GLY A 125 -8.93 -13.43 -14.30
C GLY A 125 -7.85 -13.61 -15.36
N THR A 126 -7.31 -14.81 -15.48
CA THR A 126 -6.39 -15.19 -16.55
C THR A 126 -7.11 -16.04 -17.58
N ILE A 127 -6.86 -15.76 -18.86
CA ILE A 127 -7.37 -16.58 -19.96
C ILE A 127 -6.36 -17.69 -20.27
N ALA A 128 -6.85 -18.92 -20.43
CA ALA A 128 -6.04 -19.98 -21.02
C ALA A 128 -5.83 -19.65 -22.50
N LEU A 129 -4.59 -19.50 -22.92
CA LEU A 129 -4.24 -19.31 -24.32
C LEU A 129 -3.90 -20.66 -24.97
N PRO A 130 -4.12 -20.81 -26.29
CA PRO A 130 -3.64 -21.96 -27.01
C PRO A 130 -2.10 -22.05 -26.91
N ASP A 131 -1.57 -23.19 -26.46
CA ASP A 131 -0.12 -23.43 -26.46
C ASP A 131 0.34 -23.85 -27.86
N LEU A 132 0.55 -22.87 -28.72
CA LEU A 132 0.99 -23.09 -30.10
C LEU A 132 2.40 -23.68 -30.18
N GLN A 133 3.25 -23.51 -29.16
CA GLN A 133 4.58 -24.10 -29.12
C GLN A 133 4.50 -25.60 -28.85
N ALA A 134 3.68 -26.01 -27.88
CA ALA A 134 3.40 -27.42 -27.61
C ALA A 134 2.75 -28.10 -28.82
N PHE A 135 1.80 -27.43 -29.49
CA PHE A 135 1.21 -27.93 -30.72
C PHE A 135 2.26 -28.13 -31.82
N GLN A 136 3.10 -27.12 -32.08
CA GLN A 136 4.14 -27.22 -33.10
C GLN A 136 5.11 -28.36 -32.81
N LYS A 137 5.51 -28.54 -31.54
CA LYS A 137 6.41 -29.61 -31.13
C LYS A 137 5.83 -31.01 -31.37
N ASP A 138 4.55 -31.20 -31.10
CA ASP A 138 3.85 -32.47 -31.33
C ASP A 138 3.68 -32.74 -32.83
N VAL A 139 3.40 -31.70 -33.63
CA VAL A 139 3.40 -31.80 -35.11
C VAL A 139 4.77 -32.18 -35.66
N ASP A 140 5.84 -31.54 -35.19
CA ASP A 140 7.21 -31.86 -35.61
C ASP A 140 7.60 -33.30 -35.23
N SER A 141 7.11 -33.77 -34.07
CA SER A 141 7.32 -35.14 -33.61
C SER A 141 6.59 -36.15 -34.50
N TYR A 142 5.34 -35.85 -34.89
CA TYR A 142 4.59 -36.64 -35.86
C TYR A 142 5.29 -36.69 -37.22
N MET A 143 5.74 -35.55 -37.76
CA MET A 143 6.44 -35.50 -39.04
C MET A 143 7.73 -36.32 -39.02
N LYS A 144 8.52 -36.23 -37.94
CA LYS A 144 9.71 -37.07 -37.76
C LYS A 144 9.38 -38.57 -37.72
N ALA A 145 8.31 -38.96 -37.03
CA ALA A 145 7.88 -40.36 -36.98
C ALA A 145 7.48 -40.86 -38.36
N ARG A 146 6.78 -40.04 -39.15
CA ARG A 146 6.37 -40.36 -40.52
C ARG A 146 7.54 -40.45 -41.48
N ASP A 147 8.47 -39.51 -41.44
CA ASP A 147 9.70 -39.55 -42.24
C ASP A 147 10.51 -40.81 -41.93
N ASN A 148 10.59 -41.22 -40.66
CA ASN A 148 11.28 -42.44 -40.27
C ASN A 148 10.55 -43.71 -40.75
N TYR A 149 9.22 -43.72 -40.70
CA TYR A 149 8.41 -44.81 -41.26
C TYR A 149 8.65 -44.98 -42.77
N GLU A 150 8.67 -43.88 -43.53
CA GLU A 150 8.92 -43.89 -44.97
C GLU A 150 10.36 -44.33 -45.29
N LYS A 151 11.36 -43.88 -44.52
CA LYS A 151 12.76 -44.31 -44.67
C LYS A 151 12.96 -45.81 -44.42
N LEU A 152 12.14 -46.41 -43.57
CA LEU A 152 12.16 -47.85 -43.29
C LEU A 152 11.33 -48.67 -44.30
N GLY A 153 10.89 -48.06 -45.41
CA GLY A 153 10.12 -48.74 -46.45
C GLY A 153 8.72 -49.15 -46.01
N GLY A 154 8.19 -48.51 -44.97
CA GLY A 154 6.83 -48.75 -44.49
C GLY A 154 6.60 -50.06 -43.75
N GLN A 155 7.66 -50.72 -43.26
CA GLN A 155 7.59 -52.05 -42.66
C GLN A 155 7.08 -52.09 -41.20
N THR A 156 6.98 -50.95 -40.52
CA THR A 156 6.46 -50.86 -39.14
C THR A 156 4.98 -50.43 -39.11
N GLN A 157 4.41 -50.23 -37.92
CA GLN A 157 3.06 -49.66 -37.81
C GLN A 157 3.06 -48.21 -38.30
N VAL A 158 2.06 -47.84 -39.11
CA VAL A 158 1.87 -46.47 -39.59
C VAL A 158 1.68 -45.53 -38.38
N PRO A 159 2.49 -44.47 -38.24
CA PRO A 159 2.28 -43.47 -37.19
C PRO A 159 0.95 -42.75 -37.41
N LEU A 160 0.05 -42.83 -36.44
CA LEU A 160 -1.23 -42.12 -36.51
C LEU A 160 -1.07 -40.73 -35.91
N ALA A 161 -1.67 -39.72 -36.53
CA ALA A 161 -1.62 -38.36 -36.01
C ALA A 161 -2.23 -38.25 -34.59
N SER A 162 -3.23 -39.07 -34.29
CA SER A 162 -3.86 -39.16 -32.96
C SER A 162 -2.91 -39.59 -31.84
N ASP A 163 -1.80 -40.27 -32.17
CA ASP A 163 -0.84 -40.74 -31.18
C ASP A 163 0.11 -39.62 -30.72
N TYR A 164 0.14 -38.49 -31.45
CA TYR A 164 1.05 -37.37 -31.22
C TYR A 164 0.30 -36.06 -30.96
N ILE A 165 -0.79 -35.83 -31.69
CA ILE A 165 -1.59 -34.62 -31.60
C ILE A 165 -2.66 -34.80 -30.54
N LYS A 166 -2.61 -33.95 -29.51
CA LYS A 166 -3.58 -33.93 -28.41
C LYS A 166 -4.88 -33.28 -28.83
N ASP A 167 -5.98 -33.67 -28.19
CA ASP A 167 -7.30 -33.04 -28.39
C ASP A 167 -7.36 -31.59 -27.89
N SER A 168 -6.43 -31.18 -27.00
CA SER A 168 -6.31 -29.80 -26.55
C SER A 168 -4.88 -29.39 -26.25
N TYR A 169 -4.59 -28.12 -26.55
CA TYR A 169 -3.32 -27.45 -26.29
C TYR A 169 -3.60 -26.17 -25.54
N THR A 170 -3.82 -26.26 -24.23
CA THR A 170 -3.98 -25.09 -23.35
C THR A 170 -2.72 -24.90 -22.54
N SER A 171 -2.15 -23.69 -22.55
CA SER A 171 -0.90 -23.35 -21.83
C SER A 171 -1.05 -23.32 -20.30
N GLY A 172 -2.21 -23.73 -19.77
CA GLY A 172 -2.52 -23.82 -18.35
C GLY A 172 -4.03 -23.81 -18.11
N MET A 173 -4.43 -24.02 -16.85
CA MET A 173 -5.80 -23.73 -16.41
C MET A 173 -5.98 -22.22 -16.35
N GLY A 174 -6.94 -21.69 -17.12
CA GLY A 174 -7.46 -20.34 -16.86
C GLY A 174 -7.97 -20.28 -15.42
N GLY A 175 -7.67 -19.18 -14.73
CA GLY A 175 -7.94 -19.07 -13.29
C GLY A 175 -7.89 -17.63 -12.81
N TYR A 176 -7.57 -17.43 -11.55
CA TYR A 176 -7.36 -16.11 -10.98
C TYR A 176 -5.95 -16.01 -10.44
N ILE A 177 -5.25 -14.93 -10.78
CA ILE A 177 -4.04 -14.51 -10.05
C ILE A 177 -4.44 -13.47 -9.02
N THR A 178 -3.89 -13.59 -7.81
CA THR A 178 -4.09 -12.58 -6.77
C THR A 178 -2.88 -11.66 -6.74
N VAL A 179 -3.11 -10.36 -6.87
CA VAL A 179 -2.08 -9.33 -6.73
C VAL A 179 -2.43 -8.43 -5.57
N THR A 180 -1.45 -8.19 -4.70
CA THR A 180 -1.60 -7.29 -3.55
C THR A 180 -0.84 -5.99 -3.82
N GLY A 181 -1.56 -4.87 -3.80
CA GLY A 181 -1.01 -3.53 -3.81
C GLY A 181 -1.07 -2.92 -2.42
N LYS A 182 -0.02 -2.22 -2.02
CA LYS A 182 0.04 -1.45 -0.79
C LYS A 182 -0.34 -0.01 -1.09
N LEU A 183 -1.27 0.53 -0.31
CA LEU A 183 -1.68 1.92 -0.45
C LEU A 183 -0.62 2.83 0.17
N ILE A 184 -0.13 3.78 -0.62
CA ILE A 184 0.90 4.73 -0.20
C ILE A 184 0.47 6.16 -0.51
N ARG A 185 1.10 7.10 0.18
CA ARG A 185 1.05 8.51 -0.16
C ARG A 185 2.21 8.85 -1.08
N VAL A 186 1.93 9.66 -2.09
CA VAL A 186 2.95 10.32 -2.91
C VAL A 186 2.93 11.82 -2.65
N THR A 187 4.10 12.44 -2.54
CA THR A 187 4.23 13.89 -2.32
C THR A 187 4.15 14.69 -3.63
N THR A 188 4.12 13.99 -4.77
CA THR A 188 4.04 14.56 -6.11
C THR A 188 2.79 14.04 -6.80
N GLY A 189 2.02 14.94 -7.42
CA GLY A 189 0.88 14.54 -8.26
C GLY A 189 -0.36 14.18 -7.46
N SER A 190 -0.80 12.93 -7.56
CA SER A 190 -2.15 12.46 -7.21
C SER A 190 -2.45 12.38 -5.69
N HIS A 191 -1.43 12.56 -4.85
CA HIS A 191 -1.41 12.34 -3.39
C HIS A 191 -1.52 10.87 -2.96
N TRP A 192 -1.84 9.95 -3.88
CA TRP A 192 -2.13 8.54 -3.58
C TRP A 192 -1.61 7.61 -4.65
N ALA A 193 -1.04 6.48 -4.24
CA ALA A 193 -0.65 5.46 -5.20
C ALA A 193 -0.78 4.06 -4.61
N LEU A 194 -0.87 3.08 -5.51
CA LEU A 194 -0.64 1.69 -5.18
C LEU A 194 0.79 1.34 -5.52
N ALA A 195 1.51 0.77 -4.57
CA ALA A 195 2.86 0.28 -4.75
C ALA A 195 2.92 -1.22 -4.44
N SER A 196 4.04 -1.84 -4.81
CA SER A 196 4.33 -3.21 -4.41
C SER A 196 4.42 -3.33 -2.88
N VAL A 197 4.16 -4.52 -2.35
CA VAL A 197 4.10 -4.75 -0.88
C VAL A 197 5.43 -4.48 -0.17
N ASP A 198 6.54 -4.57 -0.89
CA ASP A 198 7.90 -4.27 -0.44
C ASP A 198 8.23 -2.77 -0.43
N TYR A 199 7.28 -1.90 -0.86
CA TYR A 199 7.47 -0.46 -0.77
C TYR A 199 7.76 -0.06 0.69
N PRO A 200 8.87 0.64 0.95
CA PRO A 200 9.35 0.90 2.29
C PRO A 200 8.35 1.80 3.01
N THR A 201 7.94 1.37 4.19
CA THR A 201 7.25 2.24 5.14
C THR A 201 8.23 2.60 6.24
N PRO A 202 8.27 3.87 6.65
CA PRO A 202 9.05 4.25 7.82
C PRO A 202 8.69 3.37 9.02
N THR A 203 9.63 3.20 9.94
CA THR A 203 9.33 2.53 11.20
C THR A 203 8.34 3.40 11.97
N ALA A 204 7.25 2.81 12.45
CA ALA A 204 6.32 3.52 13.32
C ALA A 204 7.08 4.03 14.55
N THR A 205 6.85 5.28 14.92
CA THR A 205 7.38 5.83 16.17
C THR A 205 6.64 5.14 17.31
N ALA A 206 7.37 4.59 18.27
CA ALA A 206 6.76 4.03 19.47
C ALA A 206 5.90 5.10 20.15
N PRO A 207 4.72 4.76 20.70
CA PRO A 207 3.91 5.71 21.46
C PRO A 207 4.77 6.33 22.55
N ALA A 208 4.86 7.66 22.57
CA ALA A 208 5.59 8.34 23.63
C ALA A 208 4.87 8.08 24.96
N SER A 209 5.60 7.53 25.94
CA SER A 209 5.09 7.28 27.28
C SER A 209 4.52 8.57 27.88
N PRO A 210 3.30 8.55 28.44
CA PRO A 210 2.73 9.72 29.11
C PRO A 210 3.67 10.20 30.22
N LYS A 211 4.03 11.48 30.17
CA LYS A 211 4.83 12.12 31.22
C LYS A 211 3.93 12.84 32.19
N PHE A 212 4.34 12.91 33.46
CA PHE A 212 3.68 13.77 34.44
C PHE A 212 3.80 15.23 34.02
N VAL A 213 2.70 15.97 34.03
CA VAL A 213 2.67 17.39 33.64
C VAL A 213 2.13 18.31 34.73
N GLY A 214 1.69 17.74 35.86
CA GLY A 214 1.37 18.51 37.06
C GLY A 214 0.26 17.91 37.91
N ALA A 215 0.13 18.47 39.10
CA ALA A 215 -0.87 18.14 40.10
C ALA A 215 -1.95 19.23 40.12
N VAL A 216 -3.18 18.88 39.76
CA VAL A 216 -4.33 19.80 39.77
C VAL A 216 -5.12 19.60 41.07
N PRO A 217 -5.12 20.56 42.00
CA PRO A 217 -5.91 20.45 43.23
C PRO A 217 -7.41 20.54 42.93
N ASP A 218 -8.23 19.78 43.67
CA ASP A 218 -9.68 19.95 43.60
C ASP A 218 -10.08 21.29 44.25
N PRO A 219 -10.83 22.17 43.56
CA PRO A 219 -11.25 23.44 44.12
C PRO A 219 -12.22 23.31 45.31
N ASN A 220 -12.86 22.15 45.48
CA ASN A 220 -13.88 21.89 46.49
C ASN A 220 -13.39 20.98 47.63
N ASP A 221 -12.26 20.28 47.48
CA ASP A 221 -11.69 19.38 48.49
C ASP A 221 -10.15 19.42 48.42
N ASN A 222 -9.52 20.18 49.32
CA ASN A 222 -8.05 20.33 49.35
C ASN A 222 -7.29 19.04 49.70
N THR A 223 -7.98 17.97 50.09
CA THR A 223 -7.37 16.65 50.31
C THR A 223 -7.19 15.88 49.00
N ILE A 224 -7.81 16.34 47.90
CA ILE A 224 -7.82 15.66 46.62
C ILE A 224 -6.93 16.41 45.61
N VAL A 225 -6.08 15.65 44.93
CA VAL A 225 -5.22 16.12 43.84
C VAL A 225 -5.38 15.19 42.64
N TYR A 226 -5.42 15.77 41.45
CA TYR A 226 -5.47 15.07 40.18
C TYR A 226 -4.12 15.20 39.48
N ASP A 227 -3.32 14.15 39.55
CA ASP A 227 -2.07 14.06 38.80
C ASP A 227 -2.39 13.80 37.34
N VAL A 228 -2.03 14.74 36.48
CA VAL A 228 -2.28 14.65 35.05
C VAL A 228 -1.01 14.25 34.32
N TYR A 229 -1.15 13.30 33.41
CA TYR A 229 -0.08 12.86 32.52
C TYR A 229 -0.53 13.03 31.08
N GLY A 230 0.42 13.32 30.21
CA GLY A 230 0.10 13.60 28.82
C GLY A 230 1.20 13.26 27.83
N THR A 231 0.80 13.14 26.57
CA THR A 231 1.66 12.87 25.43
C THR A 231 1.34 13.86 24.32
N ASN A 232 2.36 14.39 23.64
CA ASN A 232 2.22 15.31 22.51
C ASN A 232 1.28 16.49 22.79
N GLY A 233 1.39 17.10 23.97
CA GLY A 233 0.58 18.26 24.36
C GLY A 233 -0.87 17.96 24.75
N ASN A 234 -1.28 16.69 24.80
CA ASN A 234 -2.62 16.26 25.24
C ASN A 234 -2.54 15.51 26.57
N ILE A 235 -3.49 15.75 27.47
CA ILE A 235 -3.66 14.97 28.70
C ILE A 235 -4.32 13.64 28.34
N THR A 236 -3.69 12.54 28.73
CA THR A 236 -4.10 11.17 28.36
C THR A 236 -4.37 10.27 29.56
N ILE A 237 -3.80 10.59 30.73
CA ILE A 237 -4.00 9.84 31.96
C ILE A 237 -4.24 10.82 33.10
N THR A 238 -5.12 10.45 34.02
CA THR A 238 -5.32 11.17 35.28
C THR A 238 -5.34 10.17 36.42
N LYS A 239 -4.53 10.44 37.44
CA LYS A 239 -4.51 9.69 38.69
C LYS A 239 -5.07 10.57 39.79
N ILE A 240 -5.85 9.98 40.68
CA ILE A 240 -6.48 10.70 41.77
C ILE A 240 -5.71 10.35 43.04
N PHE A 241 -5.31 11.36 43.80
CA PHE A 241 -4.72 11.19 45.12
C PHE A 241 -5.63 11.83 46.14
N LYS A 242 -5.92 11.11 47.22
CA LYS A 242 -6.61 11.65 48.39
C LYS A 242 -5.72 11.48 49.61
N ASN A 243 -5.39 12.57 50.28
CA ASN A 243 -4.42 12.60 51.40
C ASN A 243 -3.11 11.87 51.05
N GLY A 244 -2.60 12.09 49.84
CA GLY A 244 -1.36 11.47 49.34
C GLY A 244 -1.46 9.99 48.96
N THR A 245 -2.63 9.35 49.07
CA THR A 245 -2.83 7.95 48.65
C THR A 245 -3.52 7.89 47.29
N GLU A 246 -2.94 7.17 46.34
CA GLU A 246 -3.55 6.92 45.02
C GLU A 246 -4.89 6.20 45.20
N GLN A 247 -5.96 6.86 44.77
CA GLN A 247 -7.27 6.27 44.64
C GLN A 247 -7.29 5.59 43.25
N GLY A 248 -7.64 4.31 43.18
CA GLY A 248 -7.72 3.59 41.90
C GLY A 248 -8.63 4.27 40.88
N MET A 249 -8.68 3.76 39.63
CA MET A 249 -9.40 4.36 38.50
C MET A 249 -10.92 4.57 38.65
N ALA A 250 -11.51 4.32 39.82
CA ALA A 250 -12.92 4.54 40.08
C ALA A 250 -13.25 6.05 40.14
N GLY A 251 -13.54 6.63 38.98
CA GLY A 251 -14.48 7.74 38.87
C GLY A 251 -13.92 9.10 38.45
N GLY A 252 -12.65 9.25 38.08
CA GLY A 252 -12.18 10.50 37.49
C GLY A 252 -11.38 10.30 36.23
N PHE A 253 -11.79 10.98 35.16
CA PHE A 253 -11.00 11.14 33.94
C PHE A 253 -10.88 12.63 33.64
N SER A 254 -9.89 13.00 32.85
CA SER A 254 -9.75 14.39 32.42
C SER A 254 -9.51 14.47 30.92
N SER A 255 -9.84 15.62 30.35
CA SER A 255 -9.56 15.96 28.96
C SER A 255 -8.97 17.36 28.92
N GLY A 256 -7.87 17.52 28.20
CA GLY A 256 -7.15 18.78 28.19
C GLY A 256 -5.86 18.74 27.40
N THR A 257 -5.18 19.87 27.41
CA THR A 257 -3.91 20.09 26.75
C THR A 257 -2.88 20.66 27.72
N TYR A 258 -1.61 20.50 27.38
CA TYR A 258 -0.51 21.13 28.09
C TYR A 258 0.55 21.65 27.12
N THR A 259 1.24 22.72 27.52
CA THR A 259 2.37 23.30 26.78
C THR A 259 3.51 23.57 27.73
N PHE A 260 4.73 23.21 27.31
CA PHE A 260 5.94 23.50 28.09
C PHE A 260 6.22 25.01 28.09
N VAL A 261 6.45 25.58 29.28
CA VAL A 261 6.72 27.02 29.44
C VAL A 261 8.21 27.26 29.66
N GLY A 262 8.88 26.42 30.46
CA GLY A 262 10.31 26.54 30.78
C GLY A 262 10.65 25.90 32.12
N GLY A 263 11.90 25.45 32.31
CA GLY A 263 12.31 24.76 33.53
C GLY A 263 11.51 23.47 33.76
N ASN A 264 10.83 23.38 34.92
CA ASN A 264 9.89 22.31 35.26
C ASN A 264 8.42 22.78 35.17
N ILE A 265 8.15 23.85 34.44
CA ILE A 265 6.82 24.47 34.39
C ILE A 265 6.08 24.11 33.10
N TYR A 266 4.85 23.65 33.26
CA TYR A 266 3.88 23.40 32.20
C TYR A 266 2.64 24.27 32.38
N HIS A 267 2.18 24.89 31.30
CA HIS A 267 0.85 25.48 31.25
C HIS A 267 -0.14 24.36 30.92
N VAL A 268 -1.13 24.15 31.78
CA VAL A 268 -2.11 23.06 31.68
C VAL A 268 -3.51 23.67 31.60
N SER A 269 -4.27 23.24 30.59
CA SER A 269 -5.69 23.55 30.42
C SER A 269 -6.47 22.25 30.36
N VAL A 270 -7.21 21.93 31.42
CA VAL A 270 -7.82 20.60 31.60
C VAL A 270 -9.19 20.69 32.25
N THR A 271 -10.12 19.86 31.78
CA THR A 271 -11.39 19.60 32.44
C THR A 271 -11.29 18.28 33.19
N VAL A 272 -11.46 18.31 34.50
CA VAL A 272 -11.48 17.14 35.37
C VAL A 272 -12.93 16.76 35.65
N TYR A 273 -13.28 15.51 35.38
CA TYR A 273 -14.57 14.92 35.73
C TYR A 273 -14.41 14.13 37.03
N ARG A 274 -15.29 14.37 38.00
CA ARG A 274 -15.29 13.72 39.31
C ARG A 274 -16.20 12.49 39.32
N ALA A 275 -15.98 11.61 40.29
CA ALA A 275 -16.74 10.37 40.45
C ALA A 275 -18.22 10.61 40.74
N ASN A 276 -18.54 11.76 41.33
CA ASN A 276 -19.91 12.18 41.62
C ASN A 276 -20.63 12.81 40.42
N GLY A 277 -20.06 12.76 39.21
CA GLY A 277 -20.65 13.30 37.98
C GLY A 277 -20.50 14.81 37.80
N THR A 278 -19.88 15.52 38.75
CA THR A 278 -19.53 16.94 38.57
C THR A 278 -18.19 17.09 37.85
N SER A 279 -17.88 18.29 37.37
CA SER A 279 -16.59 18.59 36.77
C SER A 279 -16.08 19.96 37.21
N PHE A 280 -14.81 20.22 36.96
CA PHE A 280 -14.22 21.55 37.04
C PHE A 280 -13.13 21.71 35.98
N THR A 281 -12.85 22.95 35.62
CA THR A 281 -11.78 23.30 34.69
C THR A 281 -10.61 23.92 35.44
N PHE A 282 -9.40 23.46 35.16
CA PHE A 282 -8.17 24.10 35.58
C PHE A 282 -7.48 24.69 34.36
N ASN A 283 -7.03 25.94 34.48
CA ASN A 283 -6.23 26.61 33.47
C ASN A 283 -5.15 27.43 34.19
N GLY A 284 -3.89 26.98 34.11
CA GLY A 284 -2.81 27.61 34.84
C GLY A 284 -1.46 26.92 34.65
N ASN A 285 -0.43 27.49 35.27
CA ASN A 285 0.91 26.93 35.24
C ASN A 285 1.11 25.99 36.44
N LEU A 286 1.66 24.80 36.18
CA LEU A 286 2.05 23.81 37.17
C LEU A 286 3.55 23.59 37.09
N ASP A 287 4.20 23.65 38.24
CA ASP A 287 5.61 23.30 38.41
C ASP A 287 5.70 21.84 38.88
N ILE A 288 6.52 21.04 38.19
CA ILE A 288 6.72 19.62 38.49
C ILE A 288 8.09 19.32 39.15
N SER A 289 8.76 20.35 39.67
CA SER A 289 10.00 20.21 40.45
C SER A 289 9.82 19.47 41.78
#